data_AF-A0AAU3G0P6-F1
#
_entry.id   AF-A0AAU3G0P6-F1
#
_cell.length_a   1.000
_cell.length_b   1.000
_cell.length_c   1.000
_cell.angle_alpha   90.00
_cell.angle_beta   90.00
_cell.angle_gamma   90.00
#
_symmetry.space_group_name_H-M   'P 1'
#
loop_
_entity.id
_entity.type
_entity.pdbx_description
1 polymer ?
#
loop_
_entity_poly.entity_id
_entity_poly.type
_entity_poly.pdbx_seq_one_letter_code
_entity_poly.pdbx_strand_id
1 'polypeptide(L)'
;MSGIRSPWALVVCAVGAGVSFGLLTGVVLAKEVRLSVDGGETTVRSFGGTVRDVLADAKVEVGPQDKVFPSGSAEVRDGTSIVVRHARPLVLTVDGRKTTHTVTALNVGEVLQQFNLSGRRATLSASRMRQIPVSGFALDVRTQRRVTVVRGGVRLDAVTTGRTVRAVLAQQKITLAKGDRVRPSMSTFPEDSEVIRIIPAAPPLPVHTVPVSPYVASLNWAALARCETLANPKSFNPSGPYYGMYQLSLPMWQAVGGSRTPLDWSAPEQTYRAQLLYQRVAGRWRGQWPGCGARLFIR
;
A
#
# COMPACT_ATOMS: atom_id res chain seq x y z
N MET A 1 10.29 -5.87 -92.02
CA MET A 1 10.32 -6.27 -90.59
C MET A 1 9.46 -5.28 -89.80
N SER A 2 8.75 -5.73 -88.75
CA SER A 2 8.11 -4.93 -87.66
C SER A 2 7.48 -3.56 -88.04
N GLY A 3 6.17 -3.35 -87.97
CA GLY A 3 5.28 -3.56 -86.80
C GLY A 3 5.34 -2.33 -85.87
N ILE A 4 4.26 -1.74 -85.35
CA ILE A 4 3.02 -2.33 -84.85
C ILE A 4 1.82 -1.33 -84.93
N ARG A 5 0.67 -1.85 -85.39
CA ARG A 5 -0.77 -1.57 -85.09
C ARG A 5 -1.27 -0.16 -84.67
N SER A 6 -2.35 0.24 -85.37
CA SER A 6 -3.40 1.23 -85.07
C SER A 6 -4.45 0.64 -84.06
N PRO A 7 -5.75 1.04 -83.96
CA PRO A 7 -6.54 2.17 -84.53
C PRO A 7 -7.53 2.88 -83.54
N TRP A 8 -8.47 3.68 -84.11
CA TRP A 8 -9.70 4.30 -83.53
C TRP A 8 -9.47 5.55 -82.64
N ALA A 9 -9.85 6.78 -83.02
CA ALA A 9 -11.13 7.37 -83.46
C ALA A 9 -11.83 8.16 -82.33
N LEU A 10 -11.77 9.50 -82.41
CA LEU A 10 -12.66 10.41 -81.69
C LEU A 10 -13.20 11.45 -82.66
N VAL A 11 -14.47 11.27 -83.05
CA VAL A 11 -15.32 12.32 -83.62
C VAL A 11 -16.39 12.59 -82.59
N VAL A 12 -16.44 13.82 -82.08
CA VAL A 12 -17.56 14.31 -81.27
C VAL A 12 -18.07 15.59 -81.93
N CYS A 13 -19.21 15.47 -82.59
CA CYS A 13 -19.95 16.64 -83.08
C CYS A 13 -20.55 17.39 -81.90
N ALA A 14 -20.45 18.72 -81.92
CA ALA A 14 -21.25 19.58 -81.07
C ALA A 14 -22.69 19.74 -81.60
N VAL A 15 -23.49 20.46 -80.81
CA VAL A 15 -24.82 21.06 -81.08
C VAL A 15 -26.02 20.30 -80.48
N GLY A 16 -26.82 21.02 -79.70
CA GLY A 16 -28.17 20.60 -79.30
C GLY A 16 -28.61 21.18 -77.95
N ALA A 17 -29.34 22.30 -77.96
CA ALA A 17 -29.88 22.91 -76.76
C ALA A 17 -30.96 22.03 -76.07
N GLY A 18 -30.98 22.04 -74.74
CA GLY A 18 -32.05 21.45 -73.93
C GLY A 18 -32.23 22.22 -72.64
N VAL A 19 -33.39 22.87 -72.46
CA VAL A 19 -33.75 23.52 -71.19
C VAL A 19 -34.02 22.43 -70.16
N SER A 20 -33.02 22.12 -69.35
CA SER A 20 -33.09 21.10 -68.33
C SER A 20 -33.76 21.63 -67.06
N PHE A 21 -34.99 21.17 -66.86
CA PHE A 21 -35.65 20.86 -65.58
C PHE A 21 -35.26 21.66 -64.32
N GLY A 22 -36.27 22.29 -63.72
CA GLY A 22 -36.11 23.05 -62.49
C GLY A 22 -35.57 22.22 -61.32
N LEU A 23 -34.65 22.83 -60.56
CA LEU A 23 -34.27 22.37 -59.23
C LEU A 23 -34.23 23.57 -58.28
N LEU A 24 -35.42 24.03 -57.86
CA LEU A 24 -35.58 24.99 -56.77
C LEU A 24 -35.18 24.32 -55.44
N THR A 25 -33.88 24.26 -55.21
CA THR A 25 -33.15 24.18 -53.93
C THR A 25 -33.90 23.52 -52.75
N GLY A 26 -34.27 22.25 -52.92
CA GLY A 26 -34.69 21.37 -51.83
C GLY A 26 -33.53 20.95 -50.91
N VAL A 27 -32.68 21.88 -50.48
CA VAL A 27 -31.58 21.62 -49.53
C VAL A 27 -32.16 21.61 -48.12
N VAL A 28 -32.91 20.55 -47.80
CA VAL A 28 -33.50 20.37 -46.48
C VAL A 28 -32.44 19.90 -45.48
N LEU A 29 -31.85 20.88 -44.78
CA LEU A 29 -31.64 20.84 -43.33
C LEU A 29 -30.98 19.56 -42.75
N ALA A 30 -29.92 19.07 -43.39
CA ALA A 30 -28.99 18.14 -42.75
C ALA A 30 -28.31 18.88 -41.58
N LYS A 31 -28.65 18.54 -40.34
CA LYS A 31 -28.08 19.19 -39.16
C LYS A 31 -26.64 18.72 -38.96
N GLU A 32 -25.75 19.64 -38.62
CA GLU A 32 -24.37 19.33 -38.25
C GLU A 32 -24.22 19.22 -36.72
N VAL A 33 -23.92 18.02 -36.25
CA VAL A 33 -24.01 17.63 -34.84
C VAL A 33 -22.64 17.15 -34.36
N ARG A 34 -22.22 17.58 -33.16
CA ARG A 34 -20.98 17.11 -32.53
C ARG A 34 -21.28 15.89 -31.68
N LEU A 35 -20.73 14.75 -32.05
CA LEU A 35 -20.91 13.47 -31.36
C LEU A 35 -19.62 13.07 -30.66
N SER A 36 -19.67 12.88 -29.34
CA SER A 36 -18.57 12.32 -28.55
C SER A 36 -18.93 10.90 -28.14
N VAL A 37 -18.26 9.89 -28.71
CA VAL A 37 -18.42 8.48 -28.34
C VAL A 37 -17.22 8.05 -27.51
N ASP A 38 -17.46 7.76 -26.23
CA ASP A 38 -16.44 7.35 -25.26
C ASP A 38 -15.21 8.28 -25.17
N GLY A 39 -15.40 9.57 -25.47
CA GLY A 39 -14.37 10.61 -25.49
C GLY A 39 -13.64 10.79 -26.83
N GLY A 40 -13.98 10.01 -27.86
CA GLY A 40 -13.61 10.32 -29.24
C GLY A 40 -14.66 11.25 -29.86
N GLU A 41 -14.25 12.43 -30.32
CA GLU A 41 -15.16 13.42 -30.93
C GLU A 41 -15.18 13.32 -32.46
N THR A 42 -16.38 13.36 -33.03
CA THR A 42 -16.63 13.42 -34.47
C THR A 42 -17.78 14.40 -34.77
N THR A 43 -17.85 14.84 -36.02
CA THR A 43 -18.99 15.61 -36.53
C THR A 43 -19.85 14.70 -37.41
N VAL A 44 -21.14 14.64 -37.13
CA VAL A 44 -22.13 13.84 -37.85
C VAL A 44 -23.12 14.78 -38.54
N ARG A 45 -23.41 14.52 -39.81
CA ARG A 45 -24.53 15.15 -40.52
C ARG A 45 -25.71 14.19 -40.51
N SER A 46 -26.84 14.66 -40.01
CA SER A 46 -28.06 13.86 -39.86
C SER A 46 -29.28 14.64 -40.30
N PHE A 47 -30.22 13.96 -40.97
CA PHE A 47 -31.53 14.51 -41.30
C PHE A 47 -32.54 14.32 -40.15
N GLY A 48 -32.19 13.44 -39.19
CA GLY A 48 -33.01 13.04 -38.06
C GLY A 48 -33.51 14.18 -37.18
N GLY A 49 -34.66 13.96 -36.54
CA GLY A 49 -35.26 14.93 -35.62
C GLY A 49 -34.68 14.83 -34.21
N THR A 50 -34.22 13.65 -33.81
CA THR A 50 -33.89 13.29 -32.43
C THR A 50 -32.50 12.69 -32.28
N VAL A 51 -31.98 12.68 -31.05
CA VAL A 51 -30.68 12.08 -30.69
C VAL A 51 -30.57 10.63 -31.18
N ARG A 52 -31.62 9.82 -31.05
CA ARG A 52 -31.65 8.42 -31.54
C ARG A 52 -31.40 8.32 -33.04
N ASP A 53 -31.95 9.24 -33.81
CA ASP A 53 -31.85 9.25 -35.27
C ASP A 53 -30.41 9.60 -35.69
N VAL A 54 -29.78 10.57 -35.02
CA VAL A 54 -28.36 10.91 -35.23
C VAL A 54 -27.44 9.72 -34.91
N LEU A 55 -27.74 8.97 -33.86
CA LEU A 55 -26.96 7.79 -33.49
C LEU A 55 -27.14 6.64 -34.49
N ALA A 56 -28.34 6.48 -35.06
CA ALA A 56 -28.59 5.52 -36.14
C ALA A 56 -27.82 5.90 -37.43
N ASP A 57 -27.86 7.18 -37.83
CA ASP A 57 -27.08 7.71 -38.97
C ASP A 57 -25.56 7.53 -38.75
N ALA A 58 -25.09 7.76 -37.52
CA ALA A 58 -23.69 7.54 -37.11
C ALA A 58 -23.31 6.06 -36.93
N LYS A 59 -24.27 5.13 -37.01
CA LYS A 59 -24.11 3.69 -36.74
C LYS A 59 -23.53 3.38 -35.34
N VAL A 60 -23.95 4.18 -34.34
CA VAL A 60 -23.57 3.99 -32.94
C VAL A 60 -24.67 3.21 -32.22
N GLU A 61 -24.39 1.94 -31.94
CA GLU A 61 -25.24 1.08 -31.12
C GLU A 61 -25.20 1.53 -29.65
N VAL A 62 -26.34 1.50 -28.96
CA VAL A 62 -26.44 1.92 -27.55
C VAL A 62 -27.12 0.83 -26.75
N GLY A 63 -26.42 0.29 -25.75
CA GLY A 63 -26.92 -0.72 -24.82
C GLY A 63 -27.80 -0.13 -23.70
N PRO A 64 -28.57 -0.98 -22.98
CA PRO A 64 -29.51 -0.52 -21.95
C PRO A 64 -28.85 0.06 -20.68
N GLN A 65 -27.54 -0.12 -20.50
CA GLN A 65 -26.78 0.46 -19.38
C GLN A 65 -25.88 1.64 -19.80
N ASP A 66 -25.87 1.99 -21.08
CA ASP A 66 -25.10 3.10 -21.62
C ASP A 66 -25.73 4.44 -21.21
N LYS A 67 -24.93 5.50 -21.24
CA LYS A 67 -25.42 6.86 -21.02
C LYS A 67 -25.35 7.65 -22.31
N VAL A 68 -26.50 8.17 -22.73
CA VAL A 68 -26.62 9.13 -23.83
C VAL A 68 -27.13 10.44 -23.26
N PHE A 69 -26.46 11.54 -23.59
CA PHE A 69 -26.87 12.89 -23.23
C PHE A 69 -26.79 13.83 -24.45
N PRO A 70 -27.85 14.58 -24.80
CA PRO A 70 -29.21 14.52 -24.28
C PRO A 70 -29.88 13.14 -24.45
N SER A 71 -31.06 12.93 -23.86
CA SER A 71 -31.78 11.65 -23.97
C SER A 71 -32.12 11.31 -25.42
N GLY A 72 -32.23 10.01 -25.77
CA GLY A 72 -32.47 9.55 -27.14
C GLY A 72 -33.69 10.16 -27.86
N SER A 73 -34.72 10.58 -27.14
CA SER A 73 -35.92 11.26 -27.68
C SER A 73 -35.80 12.79 -27.79
N ALA A 74 -34.71 13.40 -27.31
CA ALA A 74 -34.55 14.85 -27.34
C ALA A 74 -34.35 15.34 -28.79
N GLU A 75 -34.93 16.49 -29.10
CA GLU A 75 -34.75 17.16 -30.40
C GLU A 75 -33.29 17.56 -30.65
N VAL A 76 -32.88 17.51 -31.91
CA VAL A 76 -31.54 17.89 -32.37
C VAL A 76 -31.62 19.07 -33.36
N ARG A 77 -30.70 20.02 -33.18
CA ARG A 77 -30.53 21.22 -34.01
C ARG A 77 -29.05 21.34 -34.42
N ASP A 78 -28.73 22.28 -35.29
CA ASP A 78 -27.33 22.56 -35.64
C ASP A 78 -26.48 22.90 -34.42
N GLY A 79 -25.26 22.37 -34.39
CA GLY A 79 -24.29 22.58 -33.31
C GLY A 79 -24.57 21.82 -32.01
N THR A 80 -25.68 21.07 -31.91
CA THR A 80 -26.00 20.21 -30.77
C THR A 80 -24.81 19.30 -30.46
N SER A 81 -24.51 19.15 -29.17
CA SER A 81 -23.52 18.19 -28.69
C SER A 81 -24.23 16.98 -28.09
N ILE A 82 -23.90 15.79 -28.60
CA ILE A 82 -24.36 14.50 -28.11
C ILE A 82 -23.16 13.76 -27.53
N VAL A 83 -23.32 13.22 -26.32
CA VAL A 83 -22.30 12.41 -25.64
C VAL A 83 -22.87 11.02 -25.42
N VAL A 84 -22.16 10.00 -25.91
CA VAL A 84 -22.40 8.59 -25.66
C VAL A 84 -21.26 8.04 -24.80
N ARG A 85 -21.61 7.38 -23.70
CA ARG A 85 -20.68 6.65 -22.84
C ARG A 85 -21.18 5.22 -22.71
N HIS A 86 -20.49 4.28 -23.34
CA HIS A 86 -20.85 2.86 -23.29
C HIS A 86 -20.60 2.28 -21.89
N ALA A 87 -21.43 1.32 -21.52
CA ALA A 87 -21.30 0.54 -20.30
C ALA A 87 -20.14 -0.45 -20.41
N ARG A 88 -19.30 -0.51 -19.38
CA ARG A 88 -18.05 -1.29 -19.38
C ARG A 88 -17.94 -2.11 -18.09
N PRO A 89 -17.63 -3.42 -18.15
CA PRO A 89 -17.48 -4.23 -16.95
C PRO A 89 -16.15 -3.92 -16.25
N LEU A 90 -16.21 -3.59 -14.97
CA LEU A 90 -15.07 -3.25 -14.13
C LEU A 90 -14.94 -4.26 -12.97
N VAL A 91 -13.79 -4.91 -12.89
CA VAL A 91 -13.35 -5.68 -11.73
C VAL A 91 -12.52 -4.77 -10.85
N LEU A 92 -13.13 -4.26 -9.77
CA LEU A 92 -12.46 -3.42 -8.79
C LEU A 92 -11.98 -4.27 -7.62
N THR A 93 -10.71 -4.16 -7.27
CA THR A 93 -10.11 -4.84 -6.11
C THR A 93 -9.57 -3.79 -5.15
N VAL A 94 -10.24 -3.56 -4.01
CA VAL A 94 -9.81 -2.58 -3.00
C VAL A 94 -9.22 -3.32 -1.81
N ASP A 95 -7.92 -3.11 -1.56
CA ASP A 95 -7.15 -3.81 -0.53
C ASP A 95 -7.34 -5.35 -0.57
N GLY A 96 -7.59 -5.85 -1.79
CA GLY A 96 -7.83 -7.25 -2.11
C GLY A 96 -9.23 -7.79 -1.93
N ARG A 97 -10.22 -6.97 -1.53
CA ARG A 97 -11.64 -7.33 -1.68
C ARG A 97 -12.04 -7.08 -3.13
N LYS A 98 -12.35 -8.16 -3.85
CA LYS A 98 -12.72 -8.13 -5.27
C LYS A 98 -14.23 -7.93 -5.41
N THR A 99 -14.62 -6.99 -6.25
CA THR A 99 -16.01 -6.64 -6.58
C THR A 99 -16.14 -6.41 -8.08
N THR A 100 -17.32 -6.68 -8.64
CA THR A 100 -17.61 -6.46 -10.07
C THR A 100 -18.71 -5.42 -10.20
N HIS A 101 -18.51 -4.45 -11.08
CA HIS A 101 -19.44 -3.35 -11.34
C HIS A 101 -19.54 -3.08 -12.84
N THR A 102 -20.67 -2.56 -13.30
CA THR A 102 -20.75 -1.90 -14.61
C THR A 102 -20.52 -0.40 -14.43
N VAL A 103 -19.67 0.22 -15.25
CA VAL A 103 -19.36 1.65 -15.20
C VAL A 103 -19.46 2.31 -16.58
N THR A 104 -19.73 3.61 -16.60
CA THR A 104 -19.68 4.48 -17.80
C THR A 104 -18.53 5.50 -17.71
N ALA A 105 -17.52 5.15 -16.91
CA ALA A 105 -16.31 5.92 -16.70
C ALA A 105 -15.30 5.66 -17.82
N LEU A 106 -14.74 6.71 -18.40
CA LEU A 106 -13.81 6.63 -19.52
C LEU A 106 -12.40 6.21 -19.11
N ASN A 107 -12.00 6.55 -17.89
CA ASN A 107 -10.66 6.31 -17.35
C ASN A 107 -10.67 5.97 -15.85
N VAL A 108 -9.51 5.51 -15.36
CA VAL A 108 -9.30 5.14 -13.95
C VAL A 108 -9.56 6.31 -12.98
N GLY A 109 -9.28 7.56 -13.36
CA GLY A 109 -9.57 8.74 -12.55
C GLY A 109 -11.06 8.93 -12.27
N GLU A 110 -11.89 8.83 -13.31
CA GLU A 110 -13.36 8.88 -13.19
C GLU A 110 -13.90 7.71 -12.35
N VAL A 111 -13.34 6.50 -12.50
CA VAL A 111 -13.68 5.35 -11.63
C VAL A 111 -13.38 5.67 -10.17
N LEU A 112 -12.20 6.19 -9.85
CA LEU A 112 -11.85 6.54 -8.47
C LEU A 112 -12.78 7.62 -7.88
N GLN A 113 -13.29 8.53 -8.71
CA GLN A 113 -14.27 9.52 -8.28
C GLN A 113 -15.64 8.86 -8.01
N GLN A 114 -16.12 8.01 -8.92
CA GLN A 114 -17.40 7.30 -8.79
C GLN A 114 -17.48 6.42 -7.52
N PHE A 115 -16.36 5.82 -7.11
CA PHE A 115 -16.28 4.99 -5.90
C PHE A 115 -15.76 5.72 -4.65
N ASN A 116 -15.65 7.05 -4.67
CA ASN A 116 -15.15 7.88 -3.56
C ASN A 116 -13.73 7.49 -3.08
N LEU A 117 -12.88 7.01 -3.98
CA LEU A 117 -11.50 6.60 -3.73
C LEU A 117 -10.48 7.71 -4.05
N SER A 118 -10.85 8.75 -4.81
CA SER A 118 -9.94 9.82 -5.25
C SER A 118 -9.22 10.57 -4.13
N GLY A 119 -9.88 10.76 -2.97
CA GLY A 119 -9.30 11.45 -1.82
C GLY A 119 -8.31 10.61 -1.00
N ARG A 120 -8.20 9.30 -1.26
CA ARG A 120 -7.29 8.41 -0.53
C ARG A 120 -5.92 8.38 -1.19
N ARG A 121 -4.86 8.51 -0.39
CA ARG A 121 -3.52 8.12 -0.83
C ARG A 121 -3.53 6.61 -1.07
N ALA A 122 -3.22 6.18 -2.28
CA ALA A 122 -3.27 4.78 -2.70
C ALA A 122 -2.29 4.50 -3.83
N THR A 123 -1.79 3.28 -3.89
CA THR A 123 -1.11 2.73 -5.06
C THR A 123 -2.15 2.06 -5.96
N LEU A 124 -2.05 2.29 -7.28
CA LEU A 124 -2.98 1.80 -8.29
C LEU A 124 -2.25 0.83 -9.23
N SER A 125 -2.94 -0.18 -9.78
CA SER A 125 -2.38 -1.04 -10.84
C SER A 125 -2.26 -0.34 -12.20
N ALA A 126 -2.85 0.84 -12.37
CA ALA A 126 -2.83 1.63 -13.60
C ALA A 126 -2.80 3.14 -13.29
N SER A 127 -2.32 3.95 -14.24
CA SER A 127 -2.34 5.41 -14.10
C SER A 127 -3.77 5.95 -14.12
N ARG A 128 -4.03 7.09 -13.47
CA ARG A 128 -5.37 7.72 -13.45
C ARG A 128 -5.88 8.09 -14.86
N MET A 129 -4.96 8.34 -15.80
CA MET A 129 -5.28 8.66 -17.19
C MET A 129 -5.53 7.41 -18.06
N ARG A 130 -5.36 6.18 -17.54
CA ARG A 130 -5.59 4.95 -18.30
C ARG A 130 -7.08 4.83 -18.65
N GLN A 131 -7.37 4.75 -19.95
CA GLN A 131 -8.70 4.53 -20.52
C GLN A 131 -9.22 3.09 -20.31
N ILE A 132 -10.56 2.93 -20.41
CA ILE A 132 -11.40 1.74 -20.14
C ILE A 132 -10.69 0.36 -20.29
N PRO A 133 -10.89 -0.44 -21.38
CA PRO A 133 -11.74 -0.24 -22.58
C PRO A 133 -13.19 -0.79 -22.42
N VAL A 134 -13.99 -0.79 -23.50
CA VAL A 134 -15.37 -1.36 -23.53
C VAL A 134 -15.44 -2.84 -23.18
N SER A 135 -14.45 -3.64 -23.58
CA SER A 135 -14.37 -5.08 -23.28
C SER A 135 -14.15 -5.38 -21.79
N GLY A 136 -13.85 -4.36 -20.98
CA GLY A 136 -13.73 -4.44 -19.54
C GLY A 136 -12.34 -4.15 -19.01
N PHE A 137 -12.25 -3.96 -17.70
CA PHE A 137 -11.01 -3.59 -17.02
C PHE A 137 -10.89 -4.19 -15.62
N ALA A 138 -9.65 -4.35 -15.15
CA ALA A 138 -9.35 -4.78 -13.79
C ALA A 138 -8.43 -3.76 -13.10
N LEU A 139 -8.87 -3.24 -11.95
CA LEU A 139 -8.16 -2.22 -11.18
C LEU A 139 -7.91 -2.71 -9.74
N ASP A 140 -6.64 -2.81 -9.35
CA ASP A 140 -6.22 -3.02 -7.96
C ASP A 140 -5.88 -1.67 -7.33
N VAL A 141 -6.49 -1.39 -6.19
CA VAL A 141 -6.32 -0.17 -5.39
C VAL A 141 -5.86 -0.58 -3.99
N ARG A 142 -4.62 -0.23 -3.65
CA ARG A 142 -4.03 -0.51 -2.32
C ARG A 142 -3.92 0.79 -1.55
N THR A 143 -4.76 0.97 -0.54
CA THR A 143 -4.78 2.22 0.22
C THR A 143 -3.52 2.35 1.08
N GLN A 144 -3.00 3.57 1.23
CA GLN A 144 -1.93 3.87 2.18
C GLN A 144 -2.55 4.11 3.56
N ARG A 145 -1.87 3.62 4.58
CA ARG A 145 -2.20 3.81 6.00
C ARG A 145 -0.94 4.00 6.83
N ARG A 146 -1.04 4.73 7.93
CA ARG A 146 -0.01 4.82 8.97
C ARG A 146 -0.22 3.71 9.98
N VAL A 147 0.87 3.18 10.51
CA VAL A 147 0.89 2.20 11.60
C VAL A 147 2.10 2.47 12.49
N THR A 148 1.99 2.19 13.79
CA THR A 148 3.16 2.19 14.67
C THR A 148 3.54 0.77 15.03
N VAL A 149 4.75 0.34 14.72
CA VAL A 149 5.32 -0.90 15.26
C VAL A 149 6.02 -0.60 16.58
N VAL A 150 5.73 -1.39 17.63
CA VAL A 150 6.30 -1.24 18.97
C VAL A 150 7.01 -2.53 19.37
N ARG A 151 8.27 -2.45 19.80
CA ARG A 151 9.02 -3.57 20.38
C ARG A 151 9.73 -3.10 21.65
N GLY A 152 9.25 -3.55 22.81
CA GLY A 152 9.68 -3.00 24.10
C GLY A 152 9.36 -1.50 24.17
N GLY A 153 10.34 -0.67 24.52
CA GLY A 153 10.22 0.80 24.54
C GLY A 153 10.41 1.48 23.18
N VAL A 154 10.84 0.77 22.13
CA VAL A 154 11.09 1.36 20.81
C VAL A 154 9.80 1.43 20.00
N ARG A 155 9.53 2.60 19.41
CA ARG A 155 8.43 2.86 18.48
C ARG A 155 8.99 3.16 17.08
N LEU A 156 8.37 2.60 16.05
CA LEU A 156 8.65 2.90 14.65
C LEU A 156 7.33 3.21 13.94
N ASP A 157 7.15 4.46 13.52
CA ASP A 157 6.02 4.86 12.70
C ASP A 157 6.32 4.58 11.22
N ALA A 158 5.35 3.99 10.51
CA ALA A 158 5.50 3.56 9.12
C ALA A 158 4.25 3.88 8.30
N VAL A 159 4.45 4.27 7.04
CA VAL A 159 3.38 4.30 6.03
C VAL A 159 3.46 3.01 5.21
N THR A 160 2.33 2.34 5.02
CA THR A 160 2.26 1.03 4.39
C THR A 160 1.03 0.89 3.48
N THR A 161 1.14 0.03 2.47
CA THR A 161 0.01 -0.51 1.68
C THR A 161 -0.18 -2.01 1.96
N GLY A 162 0.55 -2.58 2.92
CA GLY A 162 0.55 -3.99 3.27
C GLY A 162 -0.81 -4.46 3.80
N ARG A 163 -1.36 -5.50 3.18
CA ARG A 163 -2.68 -6.07 3.50
C ARG A 163 -2.72 -6.90 4.79
N THR A 164 -1.57 -7.16 5.40
CA THR A 164 -1.45 -7.93 6.65
C THR A 164 -0.34 -7.36 7.51
N VAL A 165 -0.45 -7.52 8.83
CA VAL A 165 0.65 -7.21 9.78
C VAL A 165 1.98 -7.85 9.34
N ARG A 166 1.97 -9.08 8.84
CA ARG A 166 3.16 -9.75 8.27
C ARG A 166 3.78 -8.94 7.13
N ALA A 167 2.98 -8.41 6.21
CA ALA A 167 3.47 -7.61 5.10
C ALA A 167 4.05 -6.27 5.58
N VAL A 168 3.47 -5.65 6.62
CA VAL A 168 4.04 -4.44 7.25
C VAL A 168 5.43 -4.73 7.82
N LEU A 169 5.56 -5.76 8.65
CA LEU A 169 6.84 -6.11 9.27
C LEU A 169 7.92 -6.44 8.22
N ALA A 170 7.54 -7.14 7.15
CA ALA A 170 8.44 -7.43 6.03
C ALA A 170 8.88 -6.15 5.29
N GLN A 171 7.97 -5.21 5.01
CA GLN A 171 8.30 -3.92 4.39
C GLN A 171 9.25 -3.08 5.25
N GLN A 172 9.08 -3.10 6.58
CA GLN A 172 9.96 -2.43 7.53
C GLN A 172 11.24 -3.23 7.86
N LYS A 173 11.49 -4.35 7.17
CA LYS A 173 12.64 -5.26 7.38
C LYS A 173 12.77 -5.76 8.82
N ILE A 174 11.65 -5.93 9.53
CA ILE A 174 11.62 -6.37 10.93
C ILE A 174 11.57 -7.89 10.99
N THR A 175 12.68 -8.50 11.40
CA THR A 175 12.77 -9.94 11.68
C THR A 175 12.33 -10.25 13.11
N LEU A 176 11.39 -11.19 13.25
CA LEU A 176 10.94 -11.71 14.55
C LEU A 176 11.87 -12.83 15.03
N ALA A 177 12.18 -12.86 16.33
CA ALA A 177 12.90 -13.99 16.92
C ALA A 177 11.97 -15.20 17.12
N LYS A 178 12.54 -16.41 17.24
CA LYS A 178 11.77 -17.64 17.49
C LYS A 178 10.98 -17.50 18.80
N GLY A 179 9.65 -17.56 18.70
CA GLY A 179 8.71 -17.43 19.83
C GLY A 179 8.16 -16.02 20.06
N ASP A 180 8.65 -14.99 19.35
CA ASP A 180 8.08 -13.64 19.43
C ASP A 180 6.60 -13.69 19.00
N ARG A 181 5.75 -12.97 19.74
CA ARG A 181 4.30 -12.87 19.47
C ARG A 181 3.96 -11.47 18.94
N VAL A 182 3.02 -11.39 18.01
CA VAL A 182 2.56 -10.10 17.46
C VAL A 182 1.07 -9.88 17.78
N ARG A 183 0.72 -8.62 18.07
CA ARG A 183 -0.65 -8.14 18.29
C ARG A 183 -0.85 -6.81 17.53
N PRO A 184 -1.86 -6.68 16.64
CA PRO A 184 -2.79 -7.70 16.18
C PRO A 184 -2.10 -8.86 15.43
N SER A 185 -2.86 -9.88 15.02
CA SER A 185 -2.29 -11.12 14.49
C SER A 185 -1.55 -10.91 13.16
N MET A 186 -0.62 -11.80 12.81
CA MET A 186 0.19 -11.68 11.59
C MET A 186 -0.62 -11.67 10.28
N SER A 187 -1.85 -12.20 10.28
CA SER A 187 -2.78 -12.20 9.14
C SER A 187 -3.83 -11.08 9.21
N THR A 188 -3.92 -10.34 10.32
CA THR A 188 -4.87 -9.23 10.48
C THR A 188 -4.53 -8.10 9.51
N PHE A 189 -5.56 -7.53 8.87
CA PHE A 189 -5.43 -6.29 8.10
C PHE A 189 -5.20 -5.13 9.09
N PRO A 190 -4.10 -4.37 8.96
CA PRO A 190 -3.85 -3.23 9.84
C PRO A 190 -4.72 -2.05 9.44
N GLU A 191 -5.38 -1.40 10.41
CA GLU A 191 -6.16 -0.17 10.20
C GLU A 191 -5.25 1.08 10.22
N ASP A 192 -5.79 2.27 9.90
CA ASP A 192 -5.02 3.52 10.00
C ASP A 192 -4.76 3.89 11.48
N SER A 193 -3.52 4.23 11.77
CA SER A 193 -2.99 4.49 13.13
C SER A 193 -2.97 3.27 14.06
N GLU A 194 -3.09 2.04 13.52
CA GLU A 194 -3.00 0.79 14.29
C GLU A 194 -1.63 0.59 14.95
N VAL A 195 -1.60 0.07 16.19
CA VAL A 195 -0.37 -0.15 16.98
C VAL A 195 0.00 -1.63 17.01
N ILE A 196 0.94 -2.01 16.15
CA ILE A 196 1.46 -3.37 16.01
C ILE A 196 2.52 -3.63 17.09
N ARG A 197 2.16 -4.37 18.13
CA ARG A 197 3.05 -4.73 19.24
C ARG A 197 3.75 -6.06 18.99
N ILE A 198 5.08 -6.04 18.97
CA ILE A 198 5.94 -7.20 19.03
C ILE A 198 6.29 -7.46 20.48
N ILE A 199 5.80 -8.58 21.00
CA ILE A 199 6.05 -9.09 22.35
C ILE A 199 7.18 -10.11 22.22
N PRO A 200 8.41 -9.83 22.72
CA PRO A 200 9.51 -10.77 22.64
C PRO A 200 9.18 -12.10 23.32
N ALA A 201 9.70 -13.20 22.79
CA ALA A 201 9.68 -14.48 23.48
C ALA A 201 10.38 -14.35 24.84
N ALA A 202 9.82 -14.96 25.90
CA ALA A 202 10.58 -15.19 27.12
C ALA A 202 11.92 -15.88 26.77
N PRO A 203 13.03 -15.54 27.44
CA PRO A 203 14.26 -16.28 27.24
C PRO A 203 14.05 -17.77 27.62
N PRO A 204 14.83 -18.71 27.05
CA PRO A 204 14.84 -20.09 27.54
C PRO A 204 15.21 -20.10 29.02
N LEU A 205 14.75 -21.12 29.76
CA LEU A 205 15.12 -21.28 31.17
C LEU A 205 16.66 -21.25 31.30
N PRO A 206 17.21 -20.44 32.23
CA PRO A 206 18.65 -20.34 32.37
C PRO A 206 19.22 -21.66 32.87
N VAL A 207 20.25 -22.17 32.18
CA VAL A 207 20.99 -23.34 32.65
C VAL A 207 22.17 -22.85 33.48
N HIS A 208 22.21 -23.25 34.75
CA HIS A 208 23.27 -22.90 35.69
C HIS A 208 24.35 -23.97 35.67
N THR A 209 25.21 -23.95 34.64
CA THR A 209 26.29 -24.95 34.44
C THR A 209 27.54 -24.67 35.29
N VAL A 210 27.74 -23.44 35.74
CA VAL A 210 28.89 -23.04 36.56
C VAL A 210 28.43 -22.84 38.01
N PRO A 211 28.99 -23.56 39.00
CA PRO A 211 28.60 -23.36 40.39
C PRO A 211 29.06 -22.00 40.93
N VAL A 212 28.21 -21.40 41.76
CA VAL A 212 28.61 -20.29 42.63
C VAL A 212 29.13 -20.88 43.93
N SER A 213 30.33 -20.48 44.34
CA SER A 213 30.95 -20.90 45.60
C SER A 213 30.15 -20.40 46.80
N PRO A 214 30.07 -21.16 47.92
CA PRO A 214 29.29 -20.76 49.09
C PRO A 214 29.69 -19.40 49.67
N TYR A 215 30.99 -19.06 49.63
CA TYR A 215 31.48 -17.74 50.03
C TYR A 215 30.90 -16.61 49.17
N VAL A 216 30.90 -16.76 47.83
CA VAL A 216 30.35 -15.71 46.96
C VAL A 216 28.83 -15.66 47.04
N ALA A 217 28.15 -16.80 47.19
CA ALA A 217 26.69 -16.85 47.36
C ALA A 217 26.21 -16.13 48.64
N SER A 218 27.01 -16.16 49.72
CA SER A 218 26.68 -15.58 51.03
C SER A 218 26.97 -14.09 51.18
N LEU A 219 27.55 -13.43 50.17
CA LEU A 219 27.73 -11.97 50.16
C LEU A 219 26.38 -11.23 50.09
N ASN A 220 26.34 -9.97 50.53
CA ASN A 220 25.12 -9.16 50.58
C ASN A 220 24.74 -8.58 49.20
N TRP A 221 24.38 -9.46 48.27
CA TRP A 221 23.92 -9.14 46.91
C TRP A 221 22.72 -8.20 46.88
N ALA A 222 21.83 -8.33 47.87
CA ALA A 222 20.66 -7.46 47.99
C ALA A 222 21.04 -6.01 48.34
N ALA A 223 22.06 -5.79 49.17
CA ALA A 223 22.57 -4.44 49.46
C ALA A 223 23.30 -3.83 48.26
N LEU A 224 24.02 -4.63 47.47
CA LEU A 224 24.59 -4.18 46.19
C LEU A 224 23.48 -3.75 45.21
N ALA A 225 22.52 -4.63 44.91
CA ALA A 225 21.44 -4.34 43.96
C ALA A 225 20.59 -3.12 44.35
N ARG A 226 20.32 -2.94 45.66
CA ARG A 226 19.63 -1.75 46.18
C ARG A 226 20.44 -0.47 45.98
N CYS A 227 21.76 -0.52 46.19
CA CYS A 227 22.63 0.64 46.01
C CYS A 227 22.76 1.02 44.52
N GLU A 228 22.89 0.05 43.63
CA GLU A 228 23.03 0.29 42.18
C GLU A 228 21.73 0.83 41.52
N THR A 229 20.56 0.32 41.90
CA THR A 229 19.31 0.56 41.14
C THR A 229 18.01 0.56 41.95
N LEU A 230 18.08 0.58 43.29
CA LEU A 230 16.96 0.21 44.17
C LEU A 230 16.42 -1.21 43.85
N ALA A 231 17.32 -2.11 43.43
CA ALA A 231 17.04 -3.49 43.01
C ALA A 231 16.08 -3.62 41.81
N ASN A 232 16.04 -2.64 40.91
CA ASN A 232 15.19 -2.65 39.72
C ASN A 232 15.82 -3.47 38.56
N PRO A 233 15.30 -4.68 38.23
CA PRO A 233 15.87 -5.51 37.16
C PRO A 233 15.64 -4.96 35.75
N LYS A 234 14.83 -3.90 35.61
CA LYS A 234 14.56 -3.21 34.33
C LYS A 234 15.30 -1.86 34.21
N SER A 235 16.21 -1.54 35.13
CA SER A 235 17.02 -0.33 35.07
C SER A 235 17.98 -0.33 33.86
N PHE A 236 18.11 0.81 33.17
CA PHE A 236 19.02 1.01 32.05
C PHE A 236 19.60 2.43 32.10
N ASN A 237 20.93 2.54 31.99
CA ASN A 237 21.62 3.82 31.88
C ASN A 237 22.01 4.09 30.41
N PRO A 238 21.50 5.16 29.77
CA PRO A 238 21.84 5.49 28.38
C PRO A 238 23.22 6.17 28.23
N SER A 239 23.79 6.75 29.30
CA SER A 239 25.03 7.54 29.24
C SER A 239 26.30 6.68 29.29
N GLY A 240 26.16 5.44 29.75
CA GLY A 240 27.13 4.35 29.62
C GLY A 240 26.32 3.05 29.71
N PRO A 241 26.39 2.13 28.73
CA PRO A 241 25.38 1.09 28.53
C PRO A 241 25.46 -0.02 29.60
N TYR A 242 24.87 0.29 30.75
CA TYR A 242 24.74 -0.53 31.94
C TYR A 242 23.28 -0.94 32.12
N TYR A 243 23.06 -2.22 32.44
CA TYR A 243 21.75 -2.85 32.38
C TYR A 243 21.44 -3.65 33.64
N GLY A 244 20.16 -3.70 34.00
CA GLY A 244 19.63 -4.50 35.09
C GLY A 244 20.06 -4.00 36.47
N MET A 245 19.71 -4.76 37.50
CA MET A 245 19.78 -4.30 38.89
C MET A 245 21.20 -4.18 39.47
N TYR A 246 22.19 -4.71 38.75
CA TYR A 246 23.62 -4.63 39.08
C TYR A 246 24.42 -3.74 38.13
N GLN A 247 23.75 -2.98 37.25
CA GLN A 247 24.38 -2.08 36.26
C GLN A 247 25.53 -2.76 35.50
N LEU A 248 25.30 -3.96 34.99
CA LEU A 248 26.32 -4.69 34.23
C LEU A 248 26.41 -4.17 32.80
N SER A 249 27.63 -4.01 32.28
CA SER A 249 27.84 -3.74 30.86
C SER A 249 27.56 -4.99 30.03
N LEU A 250 27.12 -4.81 28.78
CA LEU A 250 26.79 -5.94 27.90
C LEU A 250 27.97 -6.92 27.68
N PRO A 251 29.24 -6.48 27.51
CA PRO A 251 30.37 -7.40 27.42
C PRO A 251 30.60 -8.23 28.70
N MET A 252 30.40 -7.65 29.89
CA MET A 252 30.57 -8.36 31.15
C MET A 252 29.45 -9.36 31.41
N TRP A 253 28.21 -9.01 31.04
CA TRP A 253 27.07 -9.92 31.00
C TRP A 253 27.35 -11.14 30.11
N GLN A 254 27.85 -10.90 28.89
CA GLN A 254 28.19 -11.96 27.93
C GLN A 254 29.37 -12.81 28.40
N ALA A 255 30.38 -12.21 29.04
CA ALA A 255 31.53 -12.92 29.58
C ALA A 255 31.10 -14.08 30.51
N VAL A 256 30.10 -13.86 31.36
CA VAL A 256 29.57 -14.86 32.31
C VAL A 256 28.45 -15.75 31.73
N GLY A 257 28.33 -15.81 30.41
CA GLY A 257 27.37 -16.66 29.70
C GLY A 257 25.94 -16.09 29.65
N GLY A 258 25.77 -14.80 29.97
CA GLY A 258 24.52 -14.10 29.73
C GLY A 258 24.28 -13.90 28.24
N SER A 259 23.05 -14.09 27.77
CA SER A 259 22.64 -13.79 26.39
C SER A 259 21.57 -12.70 26.37
N ARG A 260 21.30 -12.10 25.20
CA ARG A 260 20.50 -10.87 25.06
C ARG A 260 20.99 -9.77 26.03
N THR A 261 20.11 -8.90 26.54
CA THR A 261 20.44 -7.91 27.58
C THR A 261 19.99 -8.40 28.95
N PRO A 262 20.58 -7.94 30.07
CA PRO A 262 20.07 -8.25 31.42
C PRO A 262 18.58 -7.94 31.60
N LEU A 263 18.05 -6.92 30.92
CA LEU A 263 16.63 -6.53 30.96
C LEU A 263 15.68 -7.64 30.50
N ASP A 264 16.15 -8.58 29.68
CA ASP A 264 15.36 -9.71 29.19
C ASP A 264 15.14 -10.80 30.26
N TRP A 265 15.92 -10.78 31.35
CA TRP A 265 16.00 -11.85 32.36
C TRP A 265 15.39 -11.45 33.71
N SER A 266 15.18 -12.46 34.55
CA SER A 266 14.65 -12.30 35.91
C SER A 266 15.73 -11.82 36.88
N ALA A 267 15.32 -11.22 38.00
CA ALA A 267 16.24 -10.78 39.05
C ALA A 267 17.15 -11.93 39.59
N PRO A 268 16.66 -13.16 39.85
CA PRO A 268 17.53 -14.28 40.21
C PRO A 268 18.63 -14.60 39.19
N GLU A 269 18.32 -14.54 37.89
CA GLU A 269 19.33 -14.77 36.85
C GLU A 269 20.37 -13.64 36.79
N GLN A 270 19.94 -12.39 36.97
CA GLN A 270 20.87 -11.27 37.08
C GLN A 270 21.82 -11.44 38.28
N THR A 271 21.33 -11.95 39.42
CA THR A 271 22.16 -12.26 40.60
C THR A 271 23.16 -13.39 40.33
N TYR A 272 22.71 -14.50 39.74
CA TYR A 272 23.59 -15.63 39.40
C TYR A 272 24.75 -15.19 38.50
N ARG A 273 24.47 -14.39 37.47
CA ARG A 273 25.51 -13.87 36.56
C ARG A 273 26.43 -12.85 37.25
N ALA A 274 25.92 -12.00 38.14
CA ALA A 274 26.75 -11.10 38.93
C ALA A 274 27.70 -11.87 39.89
N GLN A 275 27.22 -12.95 40.51
CA GLN A 275 28.03 -13.87 41.31
C GLN A 275 29.14 -14.54 40.48
N LEU A 276 28.82 -15.04 39.28
CA LEU A 276 29.81 -15.57 38.36
C LEU A 276 30.85 -14.52 37.92
N LEU A 277 30.44 -13.26 37.76
CA LEU A 277 31.35 -12.17 37.39
C LEU A 277 32.35 -11.90 38.52
N TYR A 278 31.86 -11.80 39.76
CA TYR A 278 32.68 -11.65 40.95
C TYR A 278 33.72 -12.79 41.09
N GLN A 279 33.31 -14.03 40.83
CA GLN A 279 34.21 -15.18 40.79
C GLN A 279 35.25 -15.05 39.69
N ARG A 280 34.84 -14.74 38.45
CA ARG A 280 35.75 -14.61 37.31
C ARG A 280 36.79 -13.50 37.51
N VAL A 281 36.42 -12.38 38.12
CA VAL A 281 37.38 -11.31 38.44
C VAL A 281 38.22 -11.60 39.69
N ALA A 282 38.03 -12.77 40.33
CA ALA A 282 38.70 -13.20 41.56
C ALA A 282 38.58 -12.17 42.69
N GLY A 283 37.36 -11.66 42.92
CA GLY A 283 37.12 -10.65 43.96
C GLY A 283 37.66 -9.25 43.65
N ARG A 284 38.20 -8.97 42.45
CA ARG A 284 38.53 -7.62 41.98
C ARG A 284 37.27 -6.84 41.56
N TRP A 285 36.27 -6.84 42.43
CA TRP A 285 34.94 -6.25 42.23
C TRP A 285 34.97 -4.74 42.04
N ARG A 286 36.00 -4.04 42.54
CA ARG A 286 36.12 -2.57 42.48
C ARG A 286 36.09 -2.01 41.04
N GLY A 287 36.53 -2.78 40.05
CA GLY A 287 36.44 -2.40 38.64
C GLY A 287 35.06 -2.65 37.99
N GLN A 288 34.16 -3.38 38.66
CA GLN A 288 32.80 -3.68 38.19
C GLN A 288 31.75 -2.83 38.94
N TRP A 289 31.94 -2.65 40.25
CA TRP A 289 31.04 -1.91 41.14
C TRP A 289 31.85 -0.93 42.01
N PRO A 290 32.44 0.13 41.44
CA PRO A 290 33.35 1.03 42.17
C PRO A 290 32.66 1.76 43.34
N GLY A 291 31.42 2.22 43.15
CA GLY A 291 30.65 2.92 44.19
C GLY A 291 29.96 1.99 45.19
N CYS A 292 29.23 0.99 44.70
CA CYS A 292 28.37 0.15 45.56
C CYS A 292 28.96 -1.21 45.93
N GLY A 293 30.06 -1.67 45.35
CA GLY A 293 30.59 -3.02 45.58
C GLY A 293 31.00 -3.30 47.04
N ALA A 294 31.33 -2.26 47.81
CA ALA A 294 31.57 -2.38 49.26
C ALA A 294 30.34 -2.90 50.03
N ARG A 295 29.12 -2.67 49.51
CA ARG A 295 27.86 -3.14 50.11
C ARG A 295 27.77 -4.67 50.21
N LEU A 296 28.53 -5.42 49.41
CA LEU A 296 28.60 -6.90 49.47
C LEU A 296 29.09 -7.44 50.81
N PHE A 297 29.82 -6.63 51.60
CA PHE A 297 30.48 -7.05 52.85
C PHE A 297 29.83 -6.46 54.11
N ILE A 298 28.81 -5.61 53.94
CA ILE A 298 28.04 -5.07 55.06
C ILE A 298 27.06 -6.17 55.51
N ARG A 299 27.10 -6.51 56.80
CA ARG A 299 26.16 -7.41 57.45
C ARG A 299 24.94 -6.63 57.91
#